data_AF-W0AJK5-F1
#
_entry.id   AF-W0AJK5-F1
#
_cell.length_a   1.000
_cell.length_b   1.000
_cell.length_c   1.000
_cell.angle_alpha   90.00
_cell.angle_beta   90.00
_cell.angle_gamma   90.00
#
_symmetry.space_group_name_H-M   'P 1'
#
loop_
_entity.id
_entity.type
_entity.pdbx_description
1 polymer ?
#
loop_
_entity_poly.entity_id
_entity_poly.type
_entity_poly.pdbx_seq_one_letter_code
_entity_poly.pdbx_strand_id
1 'polypeptide(L)'
;MSYMDRLKARISQTPYVEELTKLTKPGSVGFVSEPSRHDSGNSSDDVRSLLLEWRDGLARLDRDKPRGGVTYSRWTEIYDDAVVVFNDWARAAAAIGWSELDLFGVDPLVVDDLTAAEDAPHGLVWRLHGRPVERLVDSRAQYRLRSGGLGMFPRGGATACVPIWRLSESRK
;
A
#
# COMPACT_ATOMS: atom_id res chain seq x y z
N MET A 1 27.44 -4.71 3.43
CA MET A 1 26.21 -4.35 2.69
C MET A 1 25.08 -4.25 3.70
N SER A 2 24.65 -3.03 4.00
CA SER A 2 23.64 -2.75 5.01
C SER A 2 22.26 -3.25 4.56
N TYR A 3 21.39 -3.59 5.51
CA TYR A 3 19.98 -3.86 5.25
C TYR A 3 19.34 -2.74 4.42
N MET A 4 19.76 -1.49 4.67
CA MET A 4 19.33 -0.29 3.95
C MET A 4 19.78 -0.26 2.49
N ASP A 5 20.98 -0.75 2.19
CA ASP A 5 21.47 -0.83 0.80
C ASP A 5 20.66 -1.84 0.01
N ARG A 6 20.29 -2.97 0.65
CA ARG A 6 19.46 -3.99 0.02
C ARG A 6 18.03 -3.51 -0.20
N LEU A 7 17.47 -2.73 0.72
CA LEU A 7 16.10 -2.21 0.60
C LEU A 7 16.02 -1.13 -0.50
N LYS A 8 16.94 -0.15 -0.47
CA LYS A 8 17.02 0.89 -1.51
C LYS A 8 17.35 0.29 -2.88
N ALA A 9 18.27 -0.69 -2.92
CA ALA A 9 18.51 -1.46 -4.13
C ALA A 9 17.24 -2.20 -4.57
N ARG A 10 16.44 -2.78 -3.67
CA ARG A 10 15.22 -3.50 -4.06
C ARG A 10 14.13 -2.58 -4.64
N ILE A 11 13.99 -1.35 -4.13
CA ILE A 11 13.12 -0.32 -4.71
C ILE A 11 13.67 0.18 -6.05
N SER A 12 15.00 0.34 -6.16
CA SER A 12 15.65 0.88 -7.36
C SER A 12 15.93 -0.15 -8.46
N GLN A 13 16.02 -1.44 -8.12
CA GLN A 13 16.45 -2.52 -8.99
C GLN A 13 15.34 -3.50 -9.30
N THR A 14 14.12 -3.38 -8.75
CA THR A 14 13.03 -4.29 -9.13
C THR A 14 12.84 -4.19 -10.64
N PRO A 15 13.33 -5.16 -11.43
CA PRO A 15 12.95 -5.22 -12.82
C PRO A 15 11.47 -5.57 -12.76
N TYR A 16 10.69 -5.02 -13.67
CA TYR A 16 9.30 -5.41 -13.86
C TYR A 16 9.27 -6.92 -14.17
N VAL A 17 9.15 -7.77 -13.15
CA VAL A 17 9.03 -9.23 -13.33
C VAL A 17 7.55 -9.51 -13.54
N GLU A 18 7.24 -10.01 -14.72
CA GLU A 18 5.91 -10.30 -15.24
C GLU A 18 5.23 -11.52 -14.59
N GLU A 19 5.87 -12.18 -13.62
CA GLU A 19 5.52 -13.55 -13.19
C GLU A 19 4.85 -13.67 -11.81
N LEU A 20 3.78 -12.91 -11.52
CA LEU A 20 2.90 -13.21 -10.38
C LEU A 20 1.40 -13.23 -10.71
N THR A 21 1.05 -13.70 -11.91
CA THR A 21 -0.34 -14.09 -12.24
C THR A 21 -0.69 -15.54 -11.84
N LYS A 22 0.18 -16.22 -11.09
CA LYS A 22 -0.04 -17.61 -10.66
C LYS A 22 -0.22 -17.73 -9.14
N LEU A 23 -1.39 -17.37 -8.63
CA LEU A 23 -1.95 -17.82 -7.33
C LEU A 23 -3.43 -17.35 -7.31
N THR A 24 -4.50 -18.12 -7.24
CA THR A 24 -4.77 -19.53 -6.92
C THR A 24 -6.12 -19.86 -7.55
N LYS A 25 -6.26 -20.93 -8.35
CA LYS A 25 -7.57 -21.38 -8.88
C LYS A 25 -8.35 -22.12 -7.78
N PRO A 26 -9.64 -21.81 -7.54
CA PRO A 26 -10.59 -22.76 -7.01
C PRO A 26 -11.57 -23.22 -8.11
N GLY A 27 -11.74 -24.55 -8.22
CA GLY A 27 -12.97 -25.22 -8.68
C GLY A 27 -13.56 -24.78 -10.02
N SER A 28 -13.27 -25.53 -11.08
CA SER A 28 -13.98 -25.43 -12.35
C SER A 28 -15.40 -25.98 -12.20
N VAL A 29 -16.41 -25.09 -12.32
CA VAL A 29 -17.79 -25.47 -12.66
C VAL A 29 -18.17 -24.61 -13.87
N GLY A 30 -18.51 -25.28 -14.97
CA GLY A 30 -18.68 -24.67 -16.28
C GLY A 30 -19.89 -23.75 -16.37
N PHE A 31 -19.73 -22.66 -17.14
CA PHE A 31 -20.84 -21.97 -17.78
C PHE A 31 -20.36 -21.43 -19.13
N VAL A 32 -21.13 -21.74 -20.17
CA VAL A 32 -20.92 -21.34 -21.57
C VAL A 32 -21.80 -20.13 -21.85
N SER A 33 -21.22 -19.04 -22.38
CA SER A 33 -21.64 -18.37 -23.63
C SER A 33 -20.79 -17.10 -23.90
N GLU A 34 -20.26 -17.06 -25.13
CA GLU A 34 -19.45 -16.05 -25.83
C GLU A 34 -20.24 -14.76 -26.20
N PRO A 35 -19.72 -13.84 -27.05
CA PRO A 35 -18.48 -13.07 -26.96
C PRO A 35 -18.75 -11.56 -27.17
N SER A 36 -17.97 -10.66 -26.58
CA SER A 36 -17.84 -9.31 -27.13
C SER A 36 -16.52 -8.64 -26.75
N ARG A 37 -15.66 -8.61 -27.77
CA ARG A 37 -14.79 -7.50 -28.19
C ARG A 37 -13.92 -6.86 -27.12
N HIS A 38 -12.64 -7.25 -27.19
CA HIS A 38 -11.47 -6.51 -26.78
C HIS A 38 -11.65 -4.99 -26.81
N ASP A 39 -11.46 -4.38 -25.64
CA ASP A 39 -10.59 -3.22 -25.51
C ASP A 39 -9.72 -3.42 -24.27
N SER A 40 -8.72 -4.30 -24.40
CA SER A 40 -7.79 -4.66 -23.31
C SER A 40 -6.40 -4.03 -23.50
N GLY A 41 -6.30 -3.00 -24.34
CA GLY A 41 -5.06 -2.29 -24.62
C GLY A 41 -4.66 -1.26 -23.56
N ASN A 42 -5.60 -0.75 -22.75
CA ASN A 42 -5.32 0.36 -21.83
C ASN A 42 -5.04 -0.06 -20.36
N SER A 43 -5.49 -1.23 -19.90
CA SER A 43 -5.45 -1.55 -18.46
C SER A 43 -4.03 -1.76 -17.89
N SER A 44 -3.09 -2.26 -18.69
CA SER A 44 -1.71 -2.49 -18.22
C SER A 44 -0.89 -1.21 -18.13
N ASP A 45 -1.10 -0.28 -19.07
CA ASP A 45 -0.41 1.01 -19.08
C ASP A 45 -0.95 1.94 -17.99
N ASP A 46 -2.25 1.87 -17.70
CA ASP A 46 -2.87 2.57 -16.57
C ASP A 46 -2.29 2.08 -15.23
N VAL A 47 -2.23 0.75 -15.02
CA VAL A 47 -1.62 0.17 -13.81
C VAL A 47 -0.15 0.55 -13.69
N ARG A 48 0.61 0.51 -14.80
CA ARG A 48 2.03 0.89 -14.79
C ARG A 48 2.20 2.37 -14.43
N SER A 49 1.38 3.25 -14.98
CA SER A 49 1.41 4.68 -14.69
C SER A 49 1.10 4.95 -13.22
N LEU A 50 0.08 4.30 -12.67
CA LEU A 50 -0.28 4.39 -11.26
C LEU A 50 0.87 3.93 -10.33
N LEU A 51 1.52 2.80 -10.66
CA LEU A 51 2.66 2.31 -9.89
C LEU A 51 3.85 3.27 -9.92
N LEU A 52 4.09 3.97 -11.04
CA LEU A 52 5.14 4.98 -11.15
C LEU A 52 4.82 6.18 -10.24
N GLU A 53 3.57 6.65 -10.21
CA GLU A 53 3.16 7.74 -9.32
C GLU A 53 3.34 7.38 -7.85
N TRP A 54 2.94 6.18 -7.45
CA TRP A 54 3.10 5.71 -6.08
C TRP A 54 4.57 5.56 -5.69
N ARG A 55 5.39 5.01 -6.60
CA ARG A 55 6.85 4.90 -6.40
C ARG A 55 7.49 6.27 -6.24
N ASP A 56 7.14 7.22 -7.10
CA ASP A 56 7.70 8.57 -7.06
C ASP A 56 7.24 9.32 -5.80
N GLY A 57 6.02 9.04 -5.31
CA GLY A 57 5.55 9.48 -4.00
C GLY A 57 6.40 8.93 -2.85
N LEU A 58 6.62 7.62 -2.81
CA LEU A 58 7.46 6.97 -1.80
C LEU A 58 8.92 7.43 -1.86
N ALA A 59 9.46 7.68 -3.05
CA ALA A 59 10.82 8.19 -3.23
C ALA A 59 11.03 9.60 -2.63
N ARG A 60 9.96 10.38 -2.44
CA ARG A 60 10.01 11.69 -1.76
C ARG A 60 10.03 11.57 -0.24
N LEU A 61 9.75 10.39 0.31
CA LEU A 61 9.81 10.16 1.74
C LEU A 61 11.25 10.00 2.19
N ASP A 62 11.56 10.62 3.32
CA ASP A 62 12.83 10.47 4.01
C ASP A 62 12.56 9.76 5.34
N ARG A 63 13.15 8.58 5.50
CA ARG A 63 13.01 7.75 6.71
C ARG A 63 13.48 8.48 7.96
N ASP A 64 14.43 9.41 7.83
CA ASP A 64 15.02 10.13 8.96
C ASP A 64 14.36 11.48 9.23
N LYS A 65 13.34 11.87 8.45
CA LYS A 65 12.58 13.12 8.62
C LYS A 65 11.08 12.85 8.79
N PRO A 66 10.63 12.63 10.03
CA PRO A 66 9.21 12.43 10.33
C PRO A 66 8.34 13.59 9.86
N ARG A 67 7.15 13.26 9.35
CA ARG A 67 6.16 14.23 8.86
C ARG A 67 4.89 14.22 9.70
N GLY A 68 4.19 15.36 9.71
CA GLY A 68 2.91 15.55 10.40
C GLY A 68 2.92 15.40 11.93
N GLY A 69 4.07 15.37 12.62
CA GLY A 69 4.09 15.20 14.09
C GLY A 69 4.18 13.74 14.55
N VAL A 70 4.33 12.78 13.64
CA VAL A 70 4.59 11.38 13.99
C VAL A 70 5.93 11.24 14.71
N THR A 71 5.96 10.46 15.80
CA THR A 71 7.22 10.13 16.49
C THR A 71 8.20 9.44 15.56
N TYR A 72 9.51 9.64 15.78
CA TYR A 72 10.54 9.03 14.94
C TYR A 72 10.39 7.49 14.83
N SER A 73 10.18 6.80 15.96
CA SER A 73 9.97 5.35 15.97
C SER A 73 8.80 4.94 15.09
N ARG A 74 7.65 5.62 15.25
CA ARG A 74 6.45 5.28 14.49
C ARG A 74 6.60 5.62 13.00
N TRP A 75 7.28 6.71 12.68
CA TRP A 75 7.59 7.10 11.31
C TRP A 75 8.46 6.06 10.62
N THR A 76 9.51 5.56 11.29
CA THR A 76 10.37 4.52 10.72
C THR A 76 9.61 3.23 10.41
N GLU A 77 8.67 2.83 11.28
CA GLU A 77 7.79 1.68 11.02
C GLU A 77 6.90 1.92 9.80
N ILE A 78 6.23 3.08 9.73
CA ILE A 78 5.35 3.43 8.60
C ILE A 78 6.13 3.45 7.30
N TYR A 79 7.35 4.00 7.30
CA TYR A 79 8.22 4.01 6.14
C TYR A 79 8.57 2.59 5.69
N ASP A 80 9.03 1.75 6.64
CA ASP A 80 9.44 0.38 6.34
C ASP A 80 8.22 -0.45 5.85
N ASP A 81 7.05 -0.30 6.48
CA ASP A 81 5.79 -0.91 6.08
C ASP A 81 5.33 -0.44 4.69
N ALA A 82 5.43 0.86 4.39
CA ALA A 82 5.08 1.41 3.08
C ALA A 82 5.94 0.82 1.96
N VAL A 83 7.24 0.66 2.21
CA VAL A 83 8.16 0.03 1.25
C VAL A 83 7.81 -1.44 1.03
N VAL A 84 7.51 -2.19 2.09
CA VAL A 84 7.13 -3.61 1.97
C VAL A 84 5.81 -3.74 1.20
N VAL A 85 4.78 -2.97 1.58
CA VAL A 85 3.48 -2.98 0.89
C VAL A 85 3.64 -2.60 -0.58
N PHE A 86 4.47 -1.61 -0.89
CA PHE A 86 4.71 -1.23 -2.28
C PHE A 86 5.33 -2.37 -3.09
N ASN A 87 6.41 -2.97 -2.59
CA ASN A 87 7.13 -4.02 -3.32
C ASN A 87 6.31 -5.30 -3.48
N ASP A 88 5.55 -5.68 -2.45
CA ASP A 88 4.91 -6.99 -2.40
C ASP A 88 3.46 -6.94 -2.90
N TRP A 89 2.77 -5.79 -2.76
CA TRP A 89 1.32 -5.70 -2.97
C TRP A 89 0.87 -4.61 -3.95
N ALA A 90 1.66 -3.58 -4.25
CA ALA A 90 1.15 -2.44 -5.04
C ALA A 90 0.58 -2.85 -6.41
N ARG A 91 1.26 -3.76 -7.12
CA ARG A 91 0.78 -4.23 -8.44
C ARG A 91 -0.55 -4.95 -8.34
N ALA A 92 -0.69 -5.86 -7.38
CA ALA A 92 -1.93 -6.59 -7.15
C ALA A 92 -3.06 -5.64 -6.73
N ALA A 93 -2.74 -4.67 -5.86
CA ALA A 93 -3.66 -3.65 -5.39
C ALA A 93 -4.18 -2.78 -6.55
N ALA A 94 -3.28 -2.24 -7.36
CA ALA A 94 -3.61 -1.44 -8.54
C ALA A 94 -4.46 -2.24 -9.55
N ALA A 95 -4.10 -3.49 -9.82
CA ALA A 95 -4.82 -4.35 -10.75
C ALA A 95 -6.27 -4.66 -10.32
N ILE A 96 -6.54 -4.65 -9.01
CA ILE A 96 -7.89 -4.87 -8.46
C ILE A 96 -8.57 -3.58 -7.99
N GLY A 97 -8.02 -2.41 -8.37
CA GLY A 97 -8.65 -1.10 -8.22
C GLY A 97 -8.46 -0.43 -6.86
N TRP A 98 -7.46 -0.81 -6.07
CA TRP A 98 -7.07 -0.06 -4.88
C TRP A 98 -6.39 1.26 -5.25
N SER A 99 -6.66 2.30 -4.48
CA SER A 99 -6.04 3.61 -4.62
C SER A 99 -4.83 3.78 -3.69
N GLU A 100 -4.02 4.81 -3.93
CA GLU A 100 -2.98 5.23 -3.00
C GLU A 100 -3.53 5.61 -1.62
N LEU A 101 -4.78 6.09 -1.55
CA LEU A 101 -5.39 6.45 -0.28
C LEU A 101 -5.69 5.20 0.55
N ASP A 102 -6.11 4.12 -0.10
CA ASP A 102 -6.39 2.86 0.58
C ASP A 102 -5.14 2.24 1.21
N LEU A 103 -3.99 2.37 0.54
CA LEU A 103 -2.73 1.79 1.02
C LEU A 103 -1.95 2.76 1.91
N PHE A 104 -1.77 3.99 1.43
CA PHE A 104 -0.85 4.98 1.95
C PHE A 104 -1.56 6.23 2.49
N GLY A 105 -2.89 6.23 2.55
CA GLY A 105 -3.66 7.36 3.06
C GLY A 105 -3.39 7.61 4.55
N VAL A 106 -3.41 8.87 4.93
CA VAL A 106 -3.39 9.35 6.30
C VAL A 106 -4.34 10.54 6.39
N ASP A 107 -5.06 10.64 7.51
CA ASP A 107 -5.84 11.84 7.80
C ASP A 107 -4.87 12.95 8.26
N PRO A 108 -4.76 14.07 7.52
CA PRO A 108 -3.83 15.14 7.87
C PRO A 108 -4.17 15.83 9.20
N LEU A 109 -5.41 15.77 9.68
CA LEU A 109 -5.83 16.38 10.95
C LEU A 109 -5.43 15.56 12.18
N VAL A 110 -5.19 14.27 11.98
CA VAL A 110 -4.97 13.31 13.07
C VAL A 110 -3.50 13.16 13.40
N VAL A 111 -2.62 13.59 12.51
CA VAL A 111 -1.18 13.46 12.73
C VAL A 111 -0.71 14.36 13.90
N ASP A 112 -1.45 15.44 14.20
CA ASP A 112 -1.24 16.30 15.37
C ASP A 112 -1.69 15.66 16.70
N ASP A 113 -2.56 14.65 16.66
CA ASP A 113 -3.06 13.91 17.82
C ASP A 113 -2.96 12.40 17.60
N LEU A 114 -1.78 11.85 17.89
CA LEU A 114 -1.50 10.41 17.77
C LEU A 114 -2.41 9.52 18.62
N THR A 115 -3.08 10.06 19.65
CA THR A 115 -4.08 9.30 20.42
C THR A 115 -5.42 9.17 19.69
N ALA A 116 -5.76 10.12 18.81
CA ALA A 116 -6.89 10.02 17.90
C ALA A 116 -6.61 9.16 16.65
N ALA A 117 -5.35 8.79 16.40
CA ALA A 117 -4.91 8.03 15.23
C ALA A 117 -5.34 6.57 15.18
N GLU A 118 -5.76 5.97 16.29
CA GLU A 118 -6.22 4.57 16.27
C GLU A 118 -7.60 4.43 15.61
N ASP A 119 -8.48 5.42 15.78
CA ASP A 119 -9.86 5.41 15.27
C ASP A 119 -10.04 6.20 13.97
N ALA A 120 -9.03 6.95 13.56
CA ALA A 120 -9.10 7.78 12.38
C ALA A 120 -9.05 6.99 11.06
N PRO A 121 -9.65 7.54 9.99
CA PRO A 121 -9.52 6.97 8.66
C PRO A 121 -8.06 7.07 8.21
N HIS A 122 -7.39 5.92 8.13
CA HIS A 122 -6.02 5.79 7.64
C HIS A 122 -5.92 4.58 6.73
N GLY A 123 -4.99 4.63 5.79
CA GLY A 123 -4.68 3.55 4.86
C GLY A 123 -4.04 2.34 5.56
N LEU A 124 -3.97 1.25 4.82
CA LEU A 124 -3.51 -0.06 5.30
C LEU A 124 -2.15 -0.02 6.01
N VAL A 125 -1.18 0.73 5.50
CA VAL A 125 0.18 0.83 6.05
C VAL A 125 0.17 1.25 7.53
N TRP A 126 -0.76 2.11 7.93
CA TRP A 126 -0.87 2.58 9.30
C TRP A 126 -1.34 1.48 10.27
N ARG A 127 -1.89 0.37 9.79
CA ARG A 127 -2.41 -0.72 10.64
C ARG A 127 -1.43 -1.87 10.81
N LEU A 128 -0.35 -1.88 10.03
CA LEU A 128 0.61 -2.99 9.99
C LEU A 128 1.53 -2.98 11.22
N HIS A 129 2.17 -1.85 11.55
CA HIS A 129 3.17 -1.81 12.63
C HIS A 129 4.21 -2.93 12.50
N GLY A 130 4.84 -3.04 11.33
CA GLY A 130 5.83 -4.07 11.03
C GLY A 130 5.25 -5.47 10.73
N ARG A 131 3.92 -5.60 10.61
CA ARG A 131 3.26 -6.90 10.42
C ARG A 131 2.89 -7.12 8.95
N PRO A 132 2.97 -8.37 8.45
CA PRO A 132 2.70 -8.64 7.05
C PRO A 132 1.20 -8.48 6.72
N VAL A 133 0.95 -8.05 5.49
CA VAL A 133 -0.32 -8.27 4.81
C VAL A 133 -0.36 -9.74 4.40
N GLU A 134 -1.42 -10.44 4.80
CA GLU A 134 -1.60 -11.87 4.51
C GLU A 134 -2.37 -12.08 3.21
N ARG A 135 -3.31 -11.18 2.92
CA ARG A 135 -4.16 -11.28 1.74
C ARG A 135 -4.67 -9.91 1.32
N LEU A 136 -4.70 -9.66 0.02
CA LEU A 136 -5.35 -8.49 -0.57
C LEU A 136 -6.35 -8.96 -1.63
N VAL A 137 -7.60 -8.52 -1.52
CA VAL A 137 -8.66 -8.77 -2.51
C VAL A 137 -9.34 -7.45 -2.89
N ASP A 138 -10.21 -7.47 -3.88
CA ASP A 138 -10.91 -6.31 -4.46
C ASP A 138 -11.61 -5.40 -3.43
N SER A 139 -12.11 -5.97 -2.34
CA SER A 139 -12.94 -5.30 -1.35
C SER A 139 -12.24 -5.06 -0.01
N ARG A 140 -11.18 -5.82 0.30
CA ARG A 140 -10.51 -5.77 1.60
C ARG A 140 -9.09 -6.34 1.62
N ALA A 141 -8.30 -5.87 2.57
CA ALA A 141 -7.04 -6.45 2.98
C ALA A 141 -7.21 -7.24 4.28
N GLN A 142 -6.44 -8.31 4.44
CA GLN A 142 -6.25 -9.04 5.69
C GLN A 142 -4.79 -8.92 6.11
N TYR A 143 -4.56 -8.59 7.38
CA TYR A 143 -3.24 -8.40 7.94
C TYR A 143 -3.17 -9.01 9.34
N ARG A 144 -1.96 -9.29 9.83
CA ARG A 144 -1.79 -9.89 11.16
C ARG A 144 -1.88 -8.83 12.27
N LEU A 145 -2.65 -9.12 13.31
CA LEU A 145 -2.72 -8.31 14.54
C LEU A 145 -1.57 -8.64 15.49
N ARG A 146 -1.24 -7.74 16.43
CA ARG A 146 -0.23 -8.01 17.48
C ARG A 146 -0.63 -9.21 18.35
N SER A 147 -1.93 -9.41 18.55
CA SER A 147 -2.47 -10.58 19.26
C SER A 147 -2.33 -11.90 18.49
N GLY A 148 -1.83 -11.88 17.25
CA GLY A 148 -1.79 -13.04 16.36
C GLY A 148 -3.07 -13.27 15.56
N GLY A 149 -4.15 -12.53 15.85
CA GLY A 149 -5.40 -12.55 15.10
C GLY A 149 -5.29 -11.94 13.71
N LEU A 150 -6.39 -12.00 12.95
CA LEU A 150 -6.49 -11.34 11.63
C LEU A 150 -7.28 -10.05 11.74
N GLY A 151 -6.65 -8.95 11.31
CA GLY A 151 -7.31 -7.68 11.07
C GLY A 151 -7.85 -7.62 9.66
N MET A 152 -8.91 -6.84 9.44
CA MET A 152 -9.46 -6.56 8.12
C MET A 152 -9.45 -5.05 7.87
N PHE A 153 -9.21 -4.66 6.63
CA PHE A 153 -9.29 -3.28 6.20
C PHE A 153 -10.07 -3.18 4.88
N PRO A 154 -11.18 -2.41 4.81
CA PRO A 154 -11.96 -2.28 3.58
C PRO A 154 -11.29 -1.34 2.58
N ARG A 155 -11.40 -1.65 1.28
CA ARG A 155 -11.08 -0.69 0.21
C ARG A 155 -12.10 0.47 0.26
N GLY A 156 -11.65 1.70 0.06
CA GLY A 156 -12.45 2.91 0.21
C GLY A 156 -12.60 3.40 1.65
N GLY A 157 -11.88 2.81 2.62
CA GLY A 157 -11.92 3.24 4.02
C GLY A 157 -11.22 4.57 4.31
N ALA A 158 -10.49 5.12 3.34
CA ALA A 158 -9.58 6.27 3.49
C ALA A 158 -9.98 7.47 2.61
N THR A 159 -11.29 7.75 2.48
CA THR A 159 -11.82 8.77 1.55
C THR A 159 -11.48 10.22 1.90
N ALA A 160 -11.20 10.52 3.17
CA ALA A 160 -10.78 11.85 3.63
C ALA A 160 -9.25 12.00 3.76
N CYS A 161 -8.50 10.98 3.34
CA CYS A 161 -7.06 10.93 3.54
C CYS A 161 -6.28 11.63 2.43
N VAL A 162 -5.03 11.97 2.75
CA VAL A 162 -3.99 12.29 1.77
C VAL A 162 -2.92 11.19 1.80
N PRO A 163 -2.20 10.92 0.71
CA PRO A 163 -1.07 9.99 0.77
C PRO A 163 0.01 10.49 1.73
N ILE A 164 0.71 9.60 2.45
CA ILE A 164 1.75 9.95 3.42
C ILE A 164 2.83 10.91 2.89
N TRP A 165 3.15 10.86 1.60
CA TRP A 165 4.13 11.75 0.97
C TRP A 165 3.63 13.18 0.72
N ARG A 166 2.32 13.42 0.90
CA ARG A 166 1.71 14.76 0.87
C ARG A 166 1.59 15.40 2.26
N LEU A 167 1.96 14.69 3.34
CA LEU A 167 2.04 15.31 4.65
C LEU A 167 3.06 16.45 4.64
N SER A 168 2.72 17.53 5.34
CA SER A 168 3.64 18.62 5.63
C SER A 168 4.80 18.12 6.49
N GLU A 169 5.98 18.71 6.29
CA GLU A 169 7.09 18.49 7.21
C GLU A 169 6.67 18.89 8.63
N SER A 170 6.99 18.05 9.62
CA SER A 170 6.66 18.36 11.01
C SER A 170 7.33 19.66 11.41
N ARG A 171 6.56 20.63 11.93
CA ARG A 171 7.17 21.81 12.56
C ARG A 171 7.90 21.34 13.83
N LYS A 172 9.19 21.65 13.91
CA LYS A 172 10.04 21.42 15.09
C LYS A 172 9.59 22.28 16.26
#